data_AF-A0A090STX8-F1
#
_entry.id   AF-A0A090STX8-F1
#
_cell.length_a   1.000
_cell.length_b   1.000
_cell.length_c   1.000
_cell.angle_alpha   90.00
_cell.angle_beta   90.00
_cell.angle_gamma   90.00
#
_symmetry.space_group_name_H-M   'P 1'
#
loop_
_entity.id
_entity.type
_entity.pdbx_description
1 polymer ?
#
loop_
_entity_poly.entity_id
_entity_poly.type
_entity_poly.pdbx_seq_one_letter_code
_entity_poly.pdbx_strand_id
1 'polypeptide(L)' 'MTTEEVKDQLGDRLVAILEGETGGRNKPSEIRDARTLKVLRQG' A
#
# COMPACT_ATOMS: atom_id res chain seq x y z
N MET A 1 5.92 -0.16 4.46
CA MET A 1 5.70 -1.52 3.95
C MET A 1 6.84 -1.85 3.02
N THR A 2 7.72 -2.75 3.44
CA THR A 2 8.81 -3.28 2.62
C THR A 2 8.43 -4.63 2.03
N THR A 3 9.24 -5.13 1.11
CA THR A 3 9.06 -6.47 0.52
C THR A 3 9.22 -7.56 1.58
N GLU A 4 10.16 -7.38 2.53
CA GLU A 4 10.42 -8.29 3.65
C GLU A 4 9.19 -8.41 4.55
N GLU A 5 8.58 -7.27 4.92
CA GLU A 5 7.37 -7.26 5.74
C GLU A 5 6.20 -8.00 5.06
N VAL A 6 6.10 -7.96 3.73
CA VAL A 6 5.09 -8.72 2.97
C VAL A 6 5.39 -10.22 2.99
N LYS A 7 6.66 -10.60 2.79
CA LYS A 7 7.10 -12.00 2.81
C LYS A 7 6.85 -12.64 4.18
N ASP A 8 7.20 -11.96 5.26
CA ASP A 8 7.02 -12.46 6.63
C ASP A 8 5.54 -12.68 6.98
N GLN A 9 4.64 -11.85 6.46
CA GLN A 9 3.21 -11.93 6.77
C GLN A 9 2.43 -12.86 5.84
N LEU A 10 2.80 -12.91 4.55
CA LEU A 10 1.96 -13.47 3.49
C LEU A 10 2.71 -14.42 2.55
N GLY A 11 4.01 -14.67 2.75
CA GLY A 11 4.84 -15.46 1.83
C GLY A 11 4.26 -16.85 1.50
N ASP A 12 3.72 -17.54 2.50
CA ASP A 12 3.13 -18.88 2.32
C ASP A 12 1.71 -18.87 1.72
N ARG A 13 1.14 -17.69 1.49
CA ARG A 13 -0.24 -17.50 0.99
C ARG A 13 -0.29 -16.89 -0.41
N LEU A 14 0.80 -16.28 -0.86
CA LEU A 14 0.88 -15.59 -2.15
C LEU A 14 1.61 -16.47 -3.16
N VAL A 15 1.09 -16.50 -4.39
CA VAL A 15 1.71 -17.25 -5.48
C VAL A 15 3.04 -16.61 -5.94
N ALA A 16 3.20 -15.30 -5.74
CA ALA A 16 4.42 -14.55 -6.04
C ALA A 16 4.48 -13.23 -5.25
N ILE A 17 5.69 -12.72 -5.03
CA ILE A 17 5.97 -11.38 -4.49
C ILE A 17 6.96 -10.71 -5.45
N LEU A 18 6.66 -9.48 -5.89
CA LEU A 18 7.55 -8.68 -6.74
C LEU A 18 8.46 -7.82 -5.86
N GLU A 19 9.76 -8.02 -5.97
CA GLU A 19 10.76 -7.22 -5.26
C GLU A 19 10.91 -5.83 -5.90
N GLY A 20 11.07 -4.80 -5.08
CA GLY A 20 11.30 -3.43 -5.53
C GLY A 20 11.38 -2.43 -4.38
N GLU A 21 11.70 -1.19 -4.73
CA GLU A 21 11.83 -0.09 -3.78
C GLU A 21 10.67 0.91 -3.91
N THR A 22 10.33 1.59 -2.81
CA THR A 22 9.31 2.65 -2.81
C THR A 22 9.96 4.02 -2.66
N GLY A 23 9.35 5.05 -3.24
CA GLY A 23 9.85 6.43 -3.20
C GLY A 23 9.73 7.15 -1.85
N GLY A 24 9.73 6.43 -0.72
CA GLY A 24 9.76 7.02 0.63
C GLY A 24 8.43 7.50 1.21
N ARG A 25 7.29 7.27 0.54
CA ARG A 25 5.96 7.51 1.12
C ARG A 25 5.52 6.32 1.95
N ASN A 26 5.45 6.52 3.27
CA ASN A 26 5.14 5.45 4.23
C ASN A 26 3.67 5.36 4.63
N LYS A 27 2.83 6.31 4.20
CA LYS A 27 1.40 6.32 4.50
C LYS A 27 0.56 5.95 3.27
N PRO A 28 -0.63 5.37 3.47
CA PRO A 28 -1.57 5.11 2.37
C PRO A 28 -1.88 6.40 1.60
N SER A 29 -2.31 6.29 0.34
CA SER A 29 -2.70 7.49 -0.41
C SER A 29 -4.02 8.09 0.10
N GLU A 30 -4.20 9.39 -0.08
CA GLU A 30 -5.50 10.02 0.15
C GLU A 30 -6.56 9.44 -0.82
N ILE A 31 -7.79 9.30 -0.34
CA ILE A 31 -8.95 8.92 -1.17
C ILE A 31 -9.98 10.04 -1.06
N ARG A 32 -10.42 10.56 -2.21
CA ARG A 32 -11.48 11.56 -2.31
C ARG A 32 -12.64 11.04 -3.14
N ASP A 33 -13.85 11.39 -2.73
CA ASP A 33 -15.03 11.29 -3.59
C ASP A 33 -14.88 12.31 -4.72
N ALA A 34 -14.85 11.84 -5.97
CA ALA A 34 -14.67 12.72 -7.13
C ALA A 34 -15.86 13.66 -7.39
N ARG A 35 -17.07 13.33 -6.90
CA ARG A 35 -18.28 14.14 -7.10
C ARG A 35 -18.39 15.26 -6.08
N THR A 36 -18.09 14.96 -4.81
CA THR A 36 -18.29 15.91 -3.71
C THR A 36 -16.98 16.49 -3.17
N LEU A 37 -15.83 16.00 -3.67
CA LEU A 37 -14.49 16.28 -3.17
C LEU A 37 -14.29 15.94 -1.68
N LYS A 38 -15.21 15.15 -1.11
CA LYS A 38 -15.12 14.75 0.30
C LYS A 38 -13.95 13.79 0.48
N VAL A 39 -13.10 14.07 1.46
CA VAL A 39 -12.02 13.16 1.85
C VAL A 39 -12.62 11.95 2.57
N LEU A 40 -12.35 10.76 2.03
CA LEU A 40 -12.78 9.47 2.57
C LEU A 40 -11.69 8.80 3.40
N ARG A 41 -10.42 9.03 3.03
CA ARG A 41 -9.25 8.62 3.78
C ARG A 41 -8.15 9.65 3.59
N GLN A 42 -7.54 10.07 4.70
CA GLN A 42 -6.33 10.87 4.62
C GLN A 42 -5.09 9.98 4.64
N GLY A 43 -4.19 10.29 3.72
CA GLY A 43 -2.85 9.70 3.63
C GLY A 43 -1.84 10.49 4.43
#